data_AF-A0AAN3V093-F1
#
_entry.id   AF-A0AAN3V093-F1
#
_cell.length_a   1.000
_cell.length_b   1.000
_cell.length_c   1.000
_cell.angle_alpha   90.00
_cell.angle_beta   90.00
_cell.angle_gamma   90.00
#
_symmetry.space_group_name_H-M   'P 1'
#
loop_
_entity.id
_entity.type
_entity.pdbx_description
1 polymer ?
#
loop_
_entity_poly.entity_id
_entity_poly.type
_entity_poly.pdbx_seq_one_letter_code
_entity_poly.pdbx_strand_id
1 'polypeptide(L)'
;MFAAKPESSQRSISGLFSPRSNGENASNKPSSGMANRIKPVVSDSQIGRYTTDSNTLKDGLCSQAHIGTQPYRPGADSPLTVRSFLQITLSNNNYKSLEHLQTRAENYLRHRKAEEKILRSTVEGLTNPESPVFKQAAWMGHLERGLWKTETRWNGNDRDQLGKEALGSEEPKPGSPFYGSRGLKLSDSARSAFSMMLCGSAGPFTKEQTLSGFELAQTGQVLAGRLKIQERMTFRANNRVDAQRNGTHSTRTQTGMDLSQDIGTIMRDKAGLPVMSGTSGSSSDATLATRYAAEHFGKTWAAPGLSQAEGCKAISDLSHHYFRAEGSSPPQSMATGINKVRCDAGMEEKHVNALDIFTHSYPEIYAGVALTIAGAGGNDEQAMYNVTQEAARILHEAETKD
;
A
#
# COMPACT_ATOMS: atom_id res chain seq x y z
N MET A 1 45.23 21.50 -30.84
CA MET A 1 45.41 21.70 -29.39
C MET A 1 44.06 22.01 -28.77
N PHE A 2 43.62 21.13 -27.86
CA PHE A 2 42.49 21.18 -26.92
C PHE A 2 41.12 21.75 -27.36
N ALA A 3 40.15 20.83 -27.48
CA ALA A 3 38.72 21.07 -27.30
C ALA A 3 38.27 20.32 -26.02
N ALA A 4 37.50 20.99 -25.16
CA ALA A 4 36.92 20.41 -23.96
C ALA A 4 35.42 20.11 -24.17
N LYS A 5 35.01 18.90 -23.79
CA LYS A 5 33.61 18.48 -23.54
C LYS A 5 33.44 18.35 -22.03
N PRO A 6 32.22 18.51 -21.47
CA PRO A 6 31.86 17.89 -20.21
C PRO A 6 30.97 16.65 -20.41
N GLU A 7 31.13 15.74 -19.46
CA GLU A 7 30.75 14.33 -19.45
C GLU A 7 29.29 14.07 -19.06
N SER A 8 28.74 13.00 -19.64
CA SER A 8 27.50 12.34 -19.25
C SER A 8 27.77 11.31 -18.14
N SER A 9 27.18 11.46 -16.95
CA SER A 9 27.26 10.43 -15.90
C SER A 9 26.22 9.31 -16.15
N GLN A 10 26.68 8.20 -16.70
CA GLN A 10 25.99 6.90 -16.61
C GLN A 10 26.27 6.30 -15.23
N ARG A 11 25.22 5.94 -14.47
CA ARG A 11 25.35 5.03 -13.32
C ARG A 11 24.91 3.63 -13.74
N SER A 12 25.90 2.79 -13.99
CA SER A 12 25.81 1.37 -14.27
C SER A 12 25.44 0.59 -13.01
N ILE A 13 24.52 -0.36 -13.15
CA ILE A 13 24.26 -1.41 -12.16
C ILE A 13 25.07 -2.63 -12.59
N SER A 14 26.03 -3.06 -11.75
CA SER A 14 26.69 -4.35 -11.87
C SER A 14 26.92 -4.95 -10.48
N GLY A 15 26.34 -6.12 -10.22
CA GLY A 15 26.74 -7.00 -9.12
C GLY A 15 27.66 -8.12 -9.63
N LEU A 16 28.31 -8.85 -8.71
CA LEU A 16 28.76 -10.26 -8.79
C LEU A 16 29.63 -10.54 -7.52
N PHE A 17 29.11 -11.28 -6.52
CA PHE A 17 29.28 -12.73 -6.21
C PHE A 17 30.56 -13.13 -5.46
N SER A 18 30.39 -13.90 -4.37
CA SER A 18 30.92 -15.29 -4.21
C SER A 18 30.50 -15.95 -2.87
N PRO A 19 30.54 -17.30 -2.76
CA PRO A 19 29.52 -18.11 -2.08
C PRO A 19 29.98 -18.80 -0.78
N ARG A 20 29.03 -19.32 0.00
CA ARG A 20 29.25 -20.57 0.75
C ARG A 20 27.96 -21.36 0.94
N SER A 21 28.08 -22.64 0.60
CA SER A 21 27.11 -23.72 0.71
C SER A 21 26.80 -24.08 2.16
N ASN A 22 25.54 -24.45 2.43
CA ASN A 22 25.18 -25.74 3.00
C ASN A 22 23.66 -25.94 2.84
N GLY A 23 23.29 -27.00 2.14
CA GLY A 23 21.91 -27.46 2.05
C GLY A 23 21.58 -28.35 3.24
N GLU A 24 20.32 -28.36 3.62
CA GLU A 24 19.68 -29.53 4.23
C GLU A 24 18.17 -29.44 4.04
N ASN A 25 17.59 -30.63 3.86
CA ASN A 25 16.27 -30.90 3.31
C ASN A 25 15.12 -30.47 4.23
N ALA A 26 14.03 -29.97 3.65
CA ALA A 26 12.70 -30.17 4.22
C ALA A 26 11.71 -30.52 3.10
N SER A 27 11.22 -31.74 3.18
CA SER A 27 10.35 -32.44 2.26
C SER A 27 9.01 -31.73 2.02
N ASN A 28 8.72 -31.44 0.76
CA ASN A 28 7.39 -31.14 0.25
C ASN A 28 6.51 -32.40 0.28
N LYS A 29 5.39 -32.36 1.00
CA LYS A 29 4.23 -33.19 0.72
C LYS A 29 3.04 -32.28 0.36
N PRO A 30 2.31 -32.57 -0.73
CA PRO A 30 1.14 -31.80 -1.12
C PRO A 30 -0.03 -32.17 -0.19
N SER A 31 -0.50 -31.22 0.62
CA SER A 31 -1.70 -31.41 1.42
C SER A 31 -2.94 -31.27 0.55
N SER A 32 -3.51 -32.41 0.16
CA SER A 32 -4.88 -32.53 -0.36
C SER A 32 -5.88 -32.00 0.68
N GLY A 33 -6.49 -30.85 0.40
CA GLY A 33 -7.49 -30.25 1.29
C GLY A 33 -8.14 -28.98 0.73
N MET A 34 -8.41 -28.92 -0.58
CA MET A 34 -9.00 -27.74 -1.22
C MET A 34 -10.53 -27.61 -1.13
N ALA A 35 -11.23 -28.56 -0.49
CA ALA A 35 -12.70 -28.60 -0.57
C ALA A 35 -13.47 -28.04 0.65
N ASN A 36 -12.81 -27.54 1.71
CA ASN A 36 -13.50 -27.19 2.98
C ASN A 36 -13.14 -25.83 3.60
N ARG A 37 -12.64 -24.85 2.84
CA ARG A 37 -12.25 -23.52 3.40
C ARG A 37 -13.07 -22.31 2.96
N ILE A 38 -14.18 -22.50 2.26
CA ILE A 38 -15.15 -21.42 2.02
C ILE A 38 -16.37 -21.69 2.90
N LYS A 39 -16.30 -21.29 4.17
CA LYS A 39 -17.51 -21.03 4.96
C LYS A 39 -17.86 -19.55 4.80
N PRO A 40 -19.09 -19.20 4.43
CA PRO A 40 -19.55 -17.83 4.52
C PRO A 40 -19.62 -17.46 6.00
N VAL A 41 -18.74 -16.59 6.48
CA VAL A 41 -18.87 -16.02 7.83
C VAL A 41 -19.77 -14.79 7.71
N VAL A 42 -21.07 -15.05 7.85
CA VAL A 42 -22.05 -14.07 8.34
C VAL A 42 -22.43 -14.55 9.74
N SER A 43 -22.57 -13.60 10.67
CA SER A 43 -22.78 -13.75 12.14
C SER A 43 -21.46 -13.86 12.92
N ASP A 44 -21.19 -13.11 14.00
CA ASP A 44 -22.05 -12.31 14.87
C ASP A 44 -21.34 -11.03 15.33
N SER A 45 -22.17 -10.03 15.61
CA SER A 45 -21.86 -8.82 16.34
C SER A 45 -21.09 -9.10 17.63
N GLN A 46 -19.77 -8.90 17.61
CA GLN A 46 -19.05 -8.40 18.78
C GLN A 46 -18.61 -6.98 18.47
N ILE A 47 -19.50 -6.05 18.81
CA ILE A 47 -19.14 -4.67 19.11
C ILE A 47 -18.23 -4.75 20.35
N GLY A 48 -16.93 -4.94 20.11
CA GLY A 48 -15.91 -4.79 21.12
C GLY A 48 -15.74 -3.30 21.41
N ARG A 49 -16.49 -2.79 22.39
CA ARG A 49 -16.03 -1.62 23.15
C ARG A 49 -14.70 -2.01 23.79
N TYR A 50 -13.59 -1.69 23.14
CA TYR A 50 -12.30 -1.66 23.82
C TYR A 50 -12.26 -0.37 24.63
N THR A 51 -12.75 -0.45 25.87
CA THR A 51 -12.13 0.33 26.93
C THR A 51 -10.67 -0.12 26.95
N THR A 52 -9.75 0.81 26.66
CA THR A 52 -8.34 0.63 27.01
C THR A 52 -8.27 0.54 28.52
N ASP A 53 -8.48 -0.66 29.06
CA ASP A 53 -8.23 -0.95 30.46
C ASP A 53 -6.74 -0.70 30.68
N SER A 54 -6.45 0.32 31.47
CA SER A 54 -5.11 0.81 31.83
C SER A 54 -4.16 -0.26 32.41
N ASN A 55 -4.66 -1.47 32.66
CA ASN A 55 -3.86 -2.63 33.08
C ASN A 55 -3.19 -3.37 31.92
N THR A 56 -3.65 -3.23 30.66
CA THR A 56 -2.97 -3.81 29.48
C THR A 56 -1.73 -3.03 29.03
N LEU A 57 -1.55 -1.80 29.52
CA LEU A 57 -0.42 -0.93 29.19
C LEU A 57 0.87 -1.26 29.98
N LYS A 58 0.84 -2.16 30.97
CA LYS A 58 2.03 -2.44 31.80
C LYS A 58 3.00 -3.45 31.19
N ASP A 59 2.51 -4.36 30.33
CA ASP A 59 3.30 -5.52 29.86
C ASP A 59 3.35 -5.67 28.32
N GLY A 60 2.82 -4.70 27.56
CA GLY A 60 2.78 -4.76 26.10
C GLY A 60 4.08 -4.32 25.42
N LEU A 61 4.55 -5.10 24.43
CA LEU A 61 5.69 -4.73 23.56
C LEU A 61 5.46 -3.38 22.87
N CYS A 62 6.44 -2.48 22.97
CA CYS A 62 6.39 -1.18 22.30
C CYS A 62 6.94 -1.28 20.86
N SER A 63 6.32 -0.53 19.94
CA SER A 63 6.86 -0.24 18.61
C SER A 63 8.25 0.38 18.72
N GLN A 64 9.06 0.16 17.70
CA GLN A 64 10.36 0.80 17.62
C GLN A 64 10.15 2.26 17.21
N ALA A 65 10.73 3.19 17.98
CA ALA A 65 10.68 4.61 17.70
C ALA A 65 12.07 5.21 17.92
N HIS A 66 12.39 6.25 17.15
CA HIS A 66 13.66 6.97 17.28
C HIS A 66 13.40 8.46 17.45
N ILE A 67 14.21 9.14 18.26
CA ILE A 67 14.25 10.59 18.31
C ILE A 67 15.62 11.03 17.75
N GLY A 68 15.61 11.62 16.57
CA GLY A 68 16.84 11.84 15.81
C GLY A 68 17.49 10.50 15.47
N THR A 69 18.74 10.30 15.88
CA THR A 69 19.45 9.02 15.65
C THR A 69 19.35 8.05 16.82
N GLN A 70 18.70 8.44 17.92
CA GLN A 70 18.70 7.67 19.17
C GLN A 70 17.43 6.82 19.30
N PRO A 71 17.53 5.53 19.70
CA PRO A 71 16.38 4.71 20.02
C PRO A 71 15.61 5.32 21.20
N TYR A 72 14.31 5.51 21.04
CA TYR A 72 13.44 5.94 22.13
C TYR A 72 12.90 4.72 22.88
N ARG A 73 13.15 4.67 24.19
CA ARG A 73 12.63 3.64 25.09
C ARG A 73 11.60 4.26 26.02
N PRO A 74 10.31 3.96 25.88
CA PRO A 74 9.30 4.50 26.78
C PRO A 74 9.54 4.00 28.21
N GLY A 75 9.57 4.92 29.17
CA GLY A 75 9.71 4.66 30.60
C GLY A 75 8.46 5.05 31.40
N ALA A 76 8.54 4.99 32.73
CA ALA A 76 7.43 5.38 33.61
C ALA A 76 7.02 6.85 33.42
N ASP A 77 7.99 7.72 33.14
CA ASP A 77 7.79 9.16 32.97
C ASP A 77 7.36 9.56 31.55
N SER A 78 7.28 8.60 30.62
CA SER A 78 6.79 8.86 29.26
C SER A 78 5.29 9.19 29.27
N PRO A 79 4.83 10.17 28.46
CA PRO A 79 3.42 10.50 28.36
C PRO A 79 2.56 9.25 28.08
N LEU A 80 1.41 9.14 28.75
CA LEU A 80 0.52 7.99 28.59
C LEU A 80 0.11 7.80 27.13
N THR A 81 -0.18 8.88 26.42
CA THR A 81 -0.48 8.90 24.98
C THR A 81 0.63 8.27 24.15
N VAL A 82 1.90 8.58 24.43
CA VAL A 82 3.06 7.99 23.74
C VAL A 82 3.16 6.50 24.02
N ARG A 83 3.00 6.09 25.28
CA ARG A 83 3.04 4.66 25.67
C ARG A 83 1.93 3.87 24.98
N SER A 84 0.69 4.32 25.08
CA SER A 84 -0.47 3.70 24.44
C SER A 84 -0.28 3.60 22.93
N PHE A 85 0.13 4.68 22.28
CA PHE A 85 0.41 4.71 20.85
C PHE A 85 1.46 3.67 20.44
N LEU A 86 2.60 3.63 21.12
CA LEU A 86 3.66 2.67 20.81
C LEU A 86 3.25 1.24 21.15
N GLN A 87 2.33 1.01 22.09
CA GLN A 87 1.85 -0.33 22.43
C GLN A 87 0.81 -0.87 21.46
N ILE A 88 -0.08 -0.04 20.93
CA ILE A 88 -1.10 -0.53 20.00
C ILE A 88 -0.60 -0.64 18.56
N THR A 89 0.38 0.18 18.15
CA THR A 89 0.86 0.23 16.75
C THR A 89 1.95 -0.80 16.47
N LEU A 90 2.24 -1.07 15.20
CA LEU A 90 3.50 -1.66 14.74
C LEU A 90 4.14 -0.71 13.74
N SER A 91 5.18 0.00 14.18
CA SER A 91 5.86 1.03 13.40
C SER A 91 7.38 1.02 13.64
N ASN A 92 8.10 1.69 12.73
CA ASN A 92 9.53 1.98 12.85
C ASN A 92 9.81 3.35 12.22
N ASN A 93 9.52 4.40 12.99
CA ASN A 93 9.57 5.79 12.54
C ASN A 93 10.59 6.61 13.33
N ASN A 94 11.12 7.63 12.67
CA ASN A 94 12.00 8.61 13.25
C ASN A 94 11.25 9.93 13.52
N TYR A 95 11.36 10.41 14.74
CA TYR A 95 10.73 11.62 15.25
C TYR A 95 11.79 12.69 15.54
N LYS A 96 11.38 13.95 15.45
CA LYS A 96 12.29 15.11 15.60
C LYS A 96 12.60 15.39 17.07
N SER A 97 11.64 15.13 17.94
CA SER A 97 11.67 15.37 19.38
C SER A 97 10.63 14.49 20.07
N LEU A 98 10.66 14.43 21.41
CA LEU A 98 9.62 13.76 22.19
C LEU A 98 8.25 14.44 22.00
N GLU A 99 8.23 15.77 21.92
CA GLU A 99 7.03 16.56 21.62
C GLU A 99 6.45 16.15 20.26
N HIS A 100 7.28 16.03 19.22
CA HIS A 100 6.81 15.60 17.90
C HIS A 100 6.25 14.16 17.92
N LEU A 101 6.88 13.24 18.65
CA LEU A 101 6.33 11.90 18.86
C LEU A 101 4.98 11.96 19.58
N GLN A 102 4.86 12.78 20.62
CA GLN A 102 3.60 12.95 21.36
C GLN A 102 2.50 13.52 20.48
N THR A 103 2.75 14.57 19.70
CA THR A 103 1.76 15.15 18.78
C THR A 103 1.29 14.12 17.74
N ARG A 104 2.20 13.33 17.16
CA ARG A 104 1.81 12.27 16.22
C ARG A 104 1.04 11.14 16.88
N ALA A 105 1.39 10.78 18.12
CA ALA A 105 0.64 9.81 18.91
C ALA A 105 -0.80 10.29 19.15
N GLU A 106 -0.97 11.55 19.56
CA GLU A 106 -2.28 12.18 19.77
C GLU A 106 -3.10 12.22 18.47
N ASN A 107 -2.50 12.64 17.35
CA ASN A 107 -3.18 12.68 16.06
C ASN A 107 -3.60 11.29 15.59
N TYR A 108 -2.75 10.27 15.74
CA TYR A 108 -3.13 8.90 15.41
C TYR A 108 -4.31 8.42 16.24
N LEU A 109 -4.23 8.55 17.57
CA LEU A 109 -5.26 8.09 18.49
C LEU A 109 -6.60 8.82 18.26
N ARG A 110 -6.56 10.11 17.93
CA ARG A 110 -7.76 10.91 17.58
C ARG A 110 -8.48 10.34 16.35
N HIS A 111 -7.73 10.11 15.26
CA HIS A 111 -8.31 9.78 13.95
C HIS A 111 -8.46 8.28 13.68
N ARG A 112 -7.93 7.41 14.54
CA ARG A 112 -7.94 5.94 14.35
C ARG A 112 -9.35 5.39 14.09
N LYS A 113 -10.35 5.84 14.85
CA LYS A 113 -11.74 5.38 14.71
C LYS A 113 -12.38 5.85 13.40
N ALA A 114 -12.01 7.05 12.93
CA ALA A 114 -12.47 7.58 11.64
C ALA A 114 -11.96 6.72 10.48
N GLU A 115 -10.67 6.37 10.50
CA GLU A 115 -10.09 5.46 9.51
C GLU A 115 -10.74 4.08 9.55
N GLU A 116 -10.97 3.53 10.74
CA GLU A 116 -11.69 2.25 10.89
C GLU A 116 -13.09 2.30 10.27
N LYS A 117 -13.82 3.41 10.46
CA LYS A 117 -15.16 3.60 9.89
C LYS A 117 -15.14 3.71 8.37
N ILE A 118 -14.17 4.41 7.79
CA ILE A 118 -13.97 4.45 6.33
C ILE A 118 -13.68 3.06 5.79
N LEU A 119 -12.80 2.30 6.46
CA LEU A 119 -12.45 0.95 6.07
C LEU A 119 -13.68 0.03 6.07
N ARG A 120 -14.47 0.06 7.15
CA ARG A 120 -15.72 -0.72 7.26
C ARG A 120 -16.73 -0.33 6.18
N SER A 121 -16.96 0.96 5.97
CA SER A 121 -17.87 1.45 4.92
C SER A 121 -17.41 1.02 3.52
N THR A 122 -16.09 0.93 3.28
CA THR A 122 -15.54 0.42 2.03
C THR A 122 -15.85 -1.06 1.84
N VAL A 123 -15.68 -1.89 2.89
CA VAL A 123 -16.02 -3.32 2.87
C VAL A 123 -17.51 -3.50 2.58
N GLU A 124 -18.38 -2.77 3.27
CA GLU A 124 -19.83 -2.79 3.04
C GLU A 124 -20.16 -2.38 1.60
N GLY A 125 -19.57 -1.28 1.12
CA GLY A 125 -19.74 -0.79 -0.25
C GLY A 125 -19.31 -1.81 -1.30
N LEU A 126 -18.21 -2.52 -1.09
CA LEU A 126 -17.75 -3.60 -1.97
C LEU A 126 -18.72 -4.79 -2.07
N THR A 127 -19.68 -4.93 -1.15
CA THR A 127 -20.75 -5.93 -1.27
C THR A 127 -21.95 -5.46 -2.10
N ASN A 128 -22.06 -4.15 -2.37
CA ASN A 128 -23.16 -3.51 -3.07
C ASN A 128 -22.75 -3.03 -4.47
N PRO A 129 -23.25 -3.65 -5.56
CA PRO A 129 -22.93 -3.25 -6.94
C PRO A 129 -23.25 -1.78 -7.29
N GLU A 130 -24.18 -1.16 -6.57
CA GLU A 130 -24.55 0.23 -6.81
C GLU A 130 -23.62 1.24 -6.12
N SER A 131 -22.74 0.78 -5.23
CA SER A 131 -21.85 1.67 -4.49
C SER A 131 -20.75 2.27 -5.38
N PRO A 132 -20.28 3.50 -5.08
CA PRO A 132 -19.15 4.08 -5.80
C PRO A 132 -17.88 3.22 -5.77
N VAL A 133 -17.57 2.61 -4.62
CA VAL A 133 -16.36 1.77 -4.48
C VAL A 133 -16.45 0.50 -5.33
N PHE A 134 -17.61 -0.14 -5.44
CA PHE A 134 -17.77 -1.31 -6.30
C PHE A 134 -17.66 -0.93 -7.78
N LYS A 135 -18.39 0.12 -8.21
CA LYS A 135 -18.36 0.64 -9.58
C LYS A 135 -16.93 1.01 -9.99
N GLN A 136 -16.20 1.69 -9.12
CA GLN A 136 -14.83 2.09 -9.38
C GLN A 136 -13.87 0.89 -9.42
N ALA A 137 -14.00 -0.09 -8.51
CA ALA A 137 -13.18 -1.31 -8.54
C ALA A 137 -13.39 -2.09 -9.85
N ALA A 138 -14.65 -2.29 -10.27
CA ALA A 138 -14.97 -2.93 -11.53
C ALA A 138 -14.33 -2.20 -12.72
N TRP A 139 -14.47 -0.87 -12.74
CA TRP A 139 -13.94 -0.03 -13.81
C TRP A 139 -12.41 -0.10 -13.91
N MET A 140 -11.70 0.00 -12.79
CA MET A 140 -10.25 -0.15 -12.73
C MET A 140 -9.79 -1.51 -13.28
N GLY A 141 -10.45 -2.60 -12.85
CA GLY A 141 -10.15 -3.94 -13.34
C GLY A 141 -10.38 -4.08 -14.85
N HIS A 142 -11.48 -3.53 -15.37
CA HIS A 142 -11.82 -3.63 -16.79
C HIS A 142 -10.89 -2.80 -17.69
N LEU A 143 -10.52 -1.59 -17.25
CA LEU A 143 -9.53 -0.76 -17.94
C LEU A 143 -8.17 -1.47 -18.02
N GLU A 144 -7.68 -2.00 -16.90
CA GLU A 144 -6.40 -2.70 -16.87
C GLU A 144 -6.45 -3.99 -17.70
N ARG A 145 -7.55 -4.74 -17.66
CA ARG A 145 -7.74 -5.92 -18.52
C ARG A 145 -7.67 -5.56 -20.01
N GLY A 146 -8.26 -4.43 -20.39
CA GLY A 146 -8.22 -3.93 -21.76
C GLY A 146 -6.77 -3.78 -22.24
N LEU A 147 -5.91 -3.16 -21.43
CA LEU A 147 -4.50 -2.97 -21.75
C LEU A 147 -3.78 -4.31 -21.92
N TRP A 148 -3.95 -5.23 -20.97
CA TRP A 148 -3.27 -6.51 -21.03
C TRP A 148 -3.75 -7.37 -22.20
N LYS A 149 -5.00 -7.24 -22.62
CA LYS A 149 -5.52 -7.97 -23.79
C LYS A 149 -4.81 -7.58 -25.09
N THR A 150 -4.42 -6.32 -25.25
CA THR A 150 -3.77 -5.81 -26.47
C THR A 150 -2.24 -5.75 -26.38
N GLU A 151 -1.67 -6.02 -25.20
CA GLU A 151 -0.23 -5.98 -24.98
C GLU A 151 0.51 -7.15 -25.67
N THR A 152 1.57 -6.81 -26.39
CA THR A 152 2.41 -7.77 -27.15
C THR A 152 3.83 -7.86 -26.61
N ARG A 153 4.24 -6.95 -25.70
CA ARG A 153 5.59 -6.86 -25.15
C ARG A 153 5.72 -7.67 -23.86
N TRP A 154 5.99 -8.96 -24.04
CA TRP A 154 6.13 -9.90 -22.92
C TRP A 154 7.59 -10.14 -22.49
N ASN A 155 8.55 -9.41 -23.07
CA ASN A 155 9.99 -9.55 -22.76
C ASN A 155 10.47 -11.02 -22.82
N GLY A 156 10.00 -11.77 -23.83
CA GLY A 156 10.31 -13.19 -24.02
C GLY A 156 9.52 -14.17 -23.14
N ASN A 157 8.63 -13.69 -22.28
CA ASN A 157 7.74 -14.55 -21.49
C ASN A 157 6.55 -15.01 -22.33
N ASP A 158 6.08 -16.22 -22.05
CA ASP A 158 4.83 -16.74 -22.60
C ASP A 158 3.62 -16.24 -21.79
N ARG A 159 2.60 -15.78 -22.49
CA ARG A 159 1.42 -15.15 -21.90
C ARG A 159 0.60 -16.15 -21.07
N ASP A 160 0.41 -17.36 -21.58
CA ASP A 160 -0.35 -18.41 -20.90
C ASP A 160 0.42 -18.93 -19.68
N GLN A 161 1.73 -19.09 -19.80
CA GLN A 161 2.62 -19.41 -18.68
C GLN A 161 2.48 -18.38 -17.56
N LEU A 162 2.60 -17.08 -17.86
CA LEU A 162 2.45 -16.03 -16.85
C LEU A 162 1.05 -16.04 -16.22
N GLY A 163 0.01 -16.35 -17.00
CA GLY A 163 -1.35 -16.53 -16.49
C GLY A 163 -1.47 -17.66 -15.47
N LYS A 164 -0.84 -18.82 -15.73
CA LYS A 164 -0.81 -19.96 -14.80
C LYS A 164 0.03 -19.70 -13.56
N GLU A 165 1.17 -19.02 -13.72
CA GLU A 165 2.02 -18.61 -12.60
C GLU A 165 1.30 -17.61 -11.69
N ALA A 166 0.59 -16.64 -12.27
CA ALA A 166 -0.24 -15.69 -11.52
C ALA A 166 -1.41 -16.38 -10.79
N LEU A 167 -1.99 -17.43 -11.41
CA LEU A 167 -3.04 -18.24 -10.78
C LEU A 167 -2.50 -19.09 -9.62
N GLY A 168 -1.20 -19.44 -9.67
CA GLY A 168 -0.57 -20.40 -8.77
C GLY A 168 -0.77 -21.86 -9.19
N SER A 169 -1.17 -22.11 -10.44
CA SER A 169 -1.32 -23.48 -10.97
C SER A 169 0.00 -24.05 -11.50
N GLU A 170 1.00 -23.20 -11.75
CA GLU A 170 2.37 -23.60 -12.09
C GLU A 170 3.36 -22.78 -11.26
N GLU A 171 4.49 -23.41 -10.89
CA GLU A 171 5.58 -22.70 -10.20
C GLU A 171 6.25 -21.70 -11.15
N PRO A 172 6.49 -20.45 -10.72
CA PRO A 172 7.20 -19.47 -11.54
C PRO A 172 8.57 -19.96 -11.99
N LYS A 173 8.90 -19.76 -13.27
CA LYS A 173 10.21 -20.12 -13.82
C LYS A 173 11.26 -19.02 -13.58
N PRO A 174 12.56 -19.35 -13.49
CA PRO A 174 13.61 -18.33 -13.48
C PRO A 174 13.45 -17.34 -14.64
N GLY A 175 13.47 -16.05 -14.34
CA GLY A 175 13.22 -14.97 -15.32
C GLY A 175 11.77 -14.48 -15.36
N SER A 176 10.81 -15.23 -14.79
CA SER A 176 9.44 -14.77 -14.62
C SER A 176 9.37 -13.58 -13.66
N PRO A 177 8.49 -12.59 -13.93
CA PRO A 177 8.10 -11.56 -12.97
C PRO A 177 7.58 -12.09 -11.63
N PHE A 178 7.10 -13.32 -11.56
CA PHE A 178 6.58 -13.97 -10.34
C PHE A 178 7.64 -14.79 -9.59
N TYR A 179 8.85 -14.93 -10.12
CA TYR A 179 9.87 -15.81 -9.56
C TYR A 179 10.60 -15.26 -8.33
N GLY A 180 10.85 -16.16 -7.36
CA GLY A 180 11.72 -15.95 -6.22
C GLY A 180 11.14 -15.07 -5.11
N SER A 181 11.96 -14.77 -4.10
CA SER A 181 11.56 -13.98 -2.93
C SER A 181 11.11 -12.56 -3.25
N ARG A 182 11.56 -12.02 -4.40
CA ARG A 182 11.16 -10.71 -4.94
C ARG A 182 10.11 -10.84 -6.04
N GLY A 183 9.52 -12.01 -6.26
CA GLY A 183 8.42 -12.23 -7.19
C GLY A 183 7.24 -11.32 -6.89
N LEU A 184 6.48 -10.96 -7.93
CA LEU A 184 5.17 -10.32 -7.74
C LEU A 184 4.28 -11.25 -6.92
N LYS A 185 3.63 -10.69 -5.89
CA LYS A 185 2.69 -11.41 -5.03
C LYS A 185 1.29 -10.85 -5.25
N LEU A 186 0.32 -11.74 -5.38
CA LEU A 186 -1.10 -11.44 -5.52
C LEU A 186 -1.85 -12.04 -4.33
N SER A 187 -2.86 -11.31 -3.84
CA SER A 187 -3.85 -11.87 -2.93
C SER A 187 -4.60 -13.02 -3.59
N ASP A 188 -5.10 -13.96 -2.79
CA ASP A 188 -5.86 -15.11 -3.30
C ASP A 188 -7.08 -14.66 -4.12
N SER A 189 -7.74 -13.55 -3.75
CA SER A 189 -8.85 -12.96 -4.49
C SER A 189 -8.43 -12.38 -5.85
N ALA A 190 -7.21 -11.86 -5.98
CA ALA A 190 -6.73 -11.24 -7.21
C ALA A 190 -6.19 -12.25 -8.23
N ARG A 191 -5.68 -13.42 -7.80
CA ARG A 191 -5.02 -14.41 -8.69
C ARG A 191 -5.87 -14.81 -9.88
N SER A 192 -7.13 -15.14 -9.66
CA SER A 192 -8.05 -15.56 -10.72
C SER A 192 -8.30 -14.43 -11.73
N ALA A 193 -8.58 -13.22 -11.25
CA ALA A 193 -8.82 -12.06 -12.12
C ALA A 193 -7.57 -11.66 -12.90
N PHE A 194 -6.40 -11.65 -12.25
CA PHE A 194 -5.13 -11.30 -12.88
C PHE A 194 -4.70 -12.36 -13.91
N SER A 195 -4.86 -13.65 -13.60
CA SER A 195 -4.67 -14.74 -14.56
C SER A 195 -5.55 -14.56 -15.79
N MET A 196 -6.84 -14.25 -15.60
CA MET A 196 -7.76 -13.99 -16.71
C MET A 196 -7.32 -12.81 -17.58
N MET A 197 -6.84 -11.73 -16.96
CA MET A 197 -6.28 -10.56 -17.67
C MET A 197 -5.03 -10.93 -18.48
N LEU A 198 -4.14 -11.73 -17.88
CA LEU A 198 -2.92 -12.18 -18.52
C LEU A 198 -3.17 -13.21 -19.59
N CYS A 199 -4.15 -14.10 -19.53
CA CYS A 199 -4.48 -15.01 -20.63
C CYS A 199 -5.29 -14.32 -21.73
N GLY A 200 -5.94 -13.18 -21.44
CA GLY A 200 -6.77 -12.47 -22.41
C GLY A 200 -8.13 -13.13 -22.60
N SER A 201 -8.55 -13.94 -21.64
CA SER A 201 -9.81 -14.65 -21.67
C SER A 201 -10.98 -13.67 -21.81
N ALA A 202 -12.04 -14.10 -22.50
CA ALA A 202 -13.28 -13.35 -22.68
C ALA A 202 -14.20 -13.44 -21.44
N GLY A 203 -15.28 -12.64 -21.42
CA GLY A 203 -16.31 -12.67 -20.37
C GLY A 203 -16.20 -11.52 -19.33
N PRO A 204 -17.26 -11.28 -18.54
CA PRO A 204 -17.24 -10.32 -17.44
C PRO A 204 -16.42 -10.85 -16.26
N PHE A 205 -15.95 -9.95 -15.37
CA PHE A 205 -15.47 -10.38 -14.06
C PHE A 205 -16.62 -10.91 -13.22
N THR A 206 -16.36 -11.92 -12.40
CA THR A 206 -17.30 -12.28 -11.32
C THR A 206 -17.35 -11.18 -10.27
N LYS A 207 -18.33 -11.26 -9.36
CA LYS A 207 -18.43 -10.30 -8.25
C LYS A 207 -17.17 -10.33 -7.38
N GLU A 208 -16.61 -11.50 -7.12
CA GLU A 208 -15.41 -11.70 -6.30
C GLU A 208 -14.16 -11.16 -6.99
N GLN A 209 -14.02 -11.42 -8.30
CA GLN A 209 -12.91 -10.89 -9.09
C GLN A 209 -12.92 -9.36 -9.15
N THR A 210 -14.12 -8.76 -9.22
CA THR A 210 -14.32 -7.31 -9.26
C THR A 210 -13.74 -6.61 -8.04
N LEU A 211 -13.80 -7.24 -6.86
CA LEU A 211 -13.28 -6.66 -5.61
C LEU A 211 -11.78 -6.38 -5.66
N SER A 212 -11.05 -7.08 -6.53
CA SER A 212 -9.60 -6.95 -6.66
C SER A 212 -9.17 -5.81 -7.58
N GLY A 213 -10.10 -5.05 -8.18
CA GLY A 213 -9.81 -4.04 -9.22
C GLY A 213 -8.65 -3.08 -8.92
N PHE A 214 -8.56 -2.60 -7.68
CA PHE A 214 -7.44 -1.76 -7.23
C PHE A 214 -6.10 -2.51 -7.27
N GLU A 215 -6.04 -3.72 -6.72
CA GLU A 215 -4.84 -4.56 -6.72
C GLU A 215 -4.42 -4.96 -8.14
N LEU A 216 -5.40 -5.21 -9.03
CA LEU A 216 -5.12 -5.51 -10.44
C LEU A 216 -4.43 -4.33 -11.14
N ALA A 217 -4.93 -3.10 -10.93
CA ALA A 217 -4.32 -1.89 -11.48
C ALA A 217 -2.90 -1.66 -10.91
N GLN A 218 -2.75 -1.78 -9.58
CA GLN A 218 -1.46 -1.63 -8.91
C GLN A 218 -0.44 -2.67 -9.40
N THR A 219 -0.82 -3.95 -9.39
CA THR A 219 0.06 -5.05 -9.77
C THR A 219 0.37 -5.03 -11.25
N GLY A 220 -0.61 -4.63 -12.08
CA GLY A 220 -0.42 -4.40 -13.50
C GLY A 220 0.65 -3.34 -13.76
N GLN A 221 0.63 -2.22 -13.04
CA GLN A 221 1.68 -1.21 -13.19
C GLN A 221 3.07 -1.73 -12.81
N VAL A 222 3.17 -2.54 -11.75
CA VAL A 222 4.45 -3.15 -11.35
C VAL A 222 4.91 -4.19 -12.38
N LEU A 223 4.00 -5.02 -12.90
CA LEU A 223 4.29 -5.99 -13.95
C LEU A 223 4.81 -5.30 -15.21
N ALA A 224 4.18 -4.21 -15.64
CA ALA A 224 4.64 -3.44 -16.80
C ALA A 224 6.09 -2.93 -16.64
N GLY A 225 6.47 -2.51 -15.42
CA GLY A 225 7.85 -2.17 -15.11
C GLY A 225 8.82 -3.36 -15.20
N ARG A 226 8.41 -4.55 -14.75
CA ARG A 226 9.22 -5.78 -14.85
C ARG A 226 9.38 -6.26 -16.30
N LEU A 227 8.35 -6.07 -17.12
CA LEU A 227 8.35 -6.36 -18.55
C LEU A 227 9.01 -5.25 -19.39
N LYS A 228 9.45 -4.15 -18.76
CA LYS A 228 10.11 -3.02 -19.42
C LYS A 228 9.25 -2.35 -20.50
N ILE A 229 7.94 -2.24 -20.25
CA ILE A 229 7.02 -1.56 -21.16
C ILE A 229 7.25 -0.04 -21.07
N GLN A 230 7.99 0.50 -22.04
CA GLN A 230 8.59 1.83 -21.94
C GLN A 230 7.56 2.96 -21.79
N GLU A 231 6.41 2.87 -22.44
CA GLU A 231 5.36 3.90 -22.40
C GLU A 231 4.75 3.98 -21.00
N ARG A 232 4.42 2.84 -20.40
CA ARG A 232 3.90 2.78 -19.02
C ARG A 232 4.95 3.24 -18.01
N MET A 233 6.23 2.90 -18.23
CA MET A 233 7.32 3.35 -17.37
C MET A 233 7.53 4.87 -17.46
N THR A 234 7.50 5.43 -18.66
CA THR A 234 7.65 6.87 -18.91
C THR A 234 6.47 7.63 -18.33
N PHE A 235 5.24 7.16 -18.56
CA PHE A 235 4.04 7.75 -17.99
C PHE A 235 4.10 7.77 -16.46
N ARG A 236 4.51 6.67 -15.83
CA ARG A 236 4.71 6.60 -14.39
C ARG A 236 5.79 7.56 -13.90
N ALA A 237 6.96 7.58 -14.54
CA ALA A 237 8.06 8.44 -14.13
C ALA A 237 7.67 9.93 -14.14
N ASN A 238 6.88 10.35 -15.13
CA ASN A 238 6.48 11.75 -15.29
C ASN A 238 5.34 12.19 -14.37
N ASN A 239 4.58 11.26 -13.80
CA ASN A 239 3.31 11.59 -13.12
C ASN A 239 3.18 11.01 -11.71
N ARG A 240 4.11 10.17 -11.26
CA ARG A 240 4.03 9.53 -9.94
C ARG A 240 4.28 10.53 -8.83
N VAL A 241 3.36 10.53 -7.88
CA VAL A 241 3.48 11.27 -6.62
C VAL A 241 3.89 10.29 -5.53
N ASP A 242 4.93 10.59 -4.76
CA ASP A 242 5.41 9.74 -3.67
C ASP A 242 6.03 10.58 -2.56
N ALA A 243 6.19 9.99 -1.38
CA ALA A 243 6.86 10.62 -0.26
C ALA A 243 8.33 10.92 -0.58
N GLN A 244 8.78 12.14 -0.26
CA GLN A 244 10.20 12.46 -0.28
C GLN A 244 10.87 11.98 1.02
N ARG A 245 11.37 10.74 0.98
CA ARG A 245 12.07 10.11 2.12
C ARG A 245 13.56 10.44 2.05
N ASN A 246 14.18 10.68 3.21
CA ASN A 246 15.61 10.96 3.34
C ASN A 246 16.49 9.68 3.18
N GLY A 247 16.21 8.88 2.14
CA GLY A 247 16.85 7.58 1.89
C GLY A 247 16.45 6.45 2.87
N THR A 248 15.64 6.73 3.87
CA THR A 248 15.23 5.77 4.91
C THR A 248 13.94 5.00 4.57
N HIS A 249 13.76 3.80 5.14
CA HIS A 249 12.54 3.01 5.03
C HIS A 249 12.25 2.22 6.31
N SER A 250 10.99 2.12 6.74
CA SER A 250 10.59 1.47 8.00
C SER A 250 10.98 -0.02 8.09
N THR A 251 11.03 -0.71 6.95
CA THR A 251 11.41 -2.14 6.88
C THR A 251 12.88 -2.40 6.53
N ARG A 252 13.70 -1.36 6.38
CA ARG A 252 15.10 -1.50 5.94
C ARG A 252 16.10 -0.71 6.78
N THR A 253 15.65 0.36 7.41
CA THR A 253 16.51 1.28 8.15
C THR A 253 16.31 1.05 9.64
N GLN A 254 17.39 0.66 10.33
CA GLN A 254 17.34 0.38 11.77
C GLN A 254 16.90 1.60 12.59
N THR A 255 17.30 2.81 12.19
CA THR A 255 16.93 4.09 12.85
C THR A 255 15.54 4.62 12.48
N GLY A 256 14.73 3.81 11.79
CA GLY A 256 13.38 4.18 11.36
C GLY A 256 13.30 5.09 10.14
N MET A 257 12.07 5.27 9.66
CA MET A 257 11.75 6.13 8.53
C MET A 257 11.74 7.61 8.95
N ASP A 258 12.55 8.42 8.29
CA ASP A 258 12.59 9.88 8.39
C ASP A 258 11.74 10.52 7.29
N LEU A 259 10.65 11.16 7.72
CA LEU A 259 9.68 11.88 6.89
C LEU A 259 9.85 13.41 6.98
N SER A 260 10.96 13.90 7.53
CA SER A 260 11.18 15.34 7.75
C SER A 260 11.24 16.18 6.47
N GLN A 261 11.51 15.55 5.33
CA GLN A 261 11.61 16.17 4.00
C GLN A 261 10.34 16.03 3.15
N ASP A 262 9.32 15.30 3.63
CA ASP A 262 8.06 15.13 2.88
C ASP A 262 7.12 16.31 3.17
N ILE A 263 6.90 17.17 2.17
CA ILE A 263 6.02 18.34 2.25
C ILE A 263 4.61 17.93 2.70
N GLY A 264 4.08 16.83 2.15
CA GLY A 264 2.78 16.30 2.54
C GLY A 264 2.72 15.96 4.03
N THR A 265 3.76 15.31 4.56
CA THR A 265 3.84 15.00 6.00
C THR A 265 3.91 16.27 6.84
N ILE A 266 4.70 17.28 6.45
CA ILE A 266 4.75 18.55 7.17
C ILE A 266 3.37 19.21 7.23
N MET A 267 2.61 19.19 6.14
CA MET A 267 1.26 19.75 6.09
C MET A 267 0.27 18.95 6.94
N ARG A 268 0.34 17.61 6.89
CA ARG A 268 -0.49 16.73 7.74
C ARG A 268 -0.20 16.91 9.23
N ASP A 269 1.07 17.02 9.61
CA ASP A 269 1.47 17.30 11.00
C ASP A 269 0.87 18.64 11.47
N LYS A 270 0.97 19.71 10.66
CA LYS A 270 0.37 21.02 10.96
C LYS A 270 -1.16 20.98 11.04
N ALA A 271 -1.80 20.14 10.23
CA ALA A 271 -3.25 19.98 10.21
C ALA A 271 -3.78 19.03 11.30
N GLY A 272 -2.91 18.47 12.15
CA GLY A 272 -3.33 17.54 13.21
C GLY A 272 -3.82 16.18 12.69
N LEU A 273 -3.32 15.74 11.53
CA LEU A 273 -3.71 14.51 10.84
C LEU A 273 -2.72 13.36 11.11
N PRO A 274 -3.15 12.09 11.00
CA PRO A 274 -2.28 10.94 11.20
C PRO A 274 -1.23 10.81 10.09
N VAL A 275 0.01 10.48 10.48
CA VAL A 275 1.15 10.24 9.59
C VAL A 275 1.77 8.87 9.91
N MET A 276 2.00 8.06 8.90
CA MET A 276 2.59 6.72 9.02
C MET A 276 3.84 6.59 8.15
N SER A 277 3.72 6.66 6.82
CA SER A 277 4.83 6.38 5.89
C SER A 277 5.06 7.47 4.83
N GLY A 278 4.39 8.62 4.98
CA GLY A 278 4.39 9.71 4.01
C GLY A 278 3.41 9.49 2.88
N THR A 279 3.37 10.42 1.92
CA THR A 279 2.47 10.36 0.76
C THR A 279 2.60 9.03 0.00
N SER A 280 1.47 8.34 -0.26
CA SER A 280 1.48 6.97 -0.76
C SER A 280 1.75 6.90 -2.27
N GLY A 281 3.00 6.59 -2.65
CA GLY A 281 3.33 6.38 -4.05
C GLY A 281 2.77 5.09 -4.66
N SER A 282 2.35 4.13 -3.86
CA SER A 282 1.66 2.94 -4.36
C SER A 282 0.19 3.23 -4.70
N SER A 283 -0.46 4.14 -3.94
CA SER A 283 -1.79 4.66 -4.29
C SER A 283 -1.74 5.51 -5.57
N SER A 284 -0.65 6.28 -5.74
CA SER A 284 -0.36 6.95 -7.01
C SER A 284 -0.19 5.94 -8.16
N ASP A 285 0.56 4.85 -7.97
CA ASP A 285 0.79 3.84 -9.01
C ASP A 285 -0.51 3.19 -9.52
N ALA A 286 -1.44 2.83 -8.63
CA ALA A 286 -2.73 2.26 -9.03
C ALA A 286 -3.62 3.27 -9.77
N THR A 287 -3.60 4.51 -9.29
CA THR A 287 -4.31 5.64 -9.92
C THR A 287 -3.75 5.93 -11.31
N LEU A 288 -2.43 5.93 -11.46
CA LEU A 288 -1.74 6.14 -12.74
C LEU A 288 -2.05 5.04 -13.74
N ALA A 289 -2.05 3.78 -13.30
CA ALA A 289 -2.42 2.65 -14.16
C ALA A 289 -3.82 2.85 -14.74
N THR A 290 -4.77 3.21 -13.88
CA THR A 290 -6.16 3.51 -14.25
C THR A 290 -6.24 4.69 -15.21
N ARG A 291 -5.54 5.79 -14.92
CA ARG A 291 -5.53 7.00 -15.75
C ARG A 291 -4.93 6.72 -17.13
N TYR A 292 -3.78 6.04 -17.18
CA TYR A 292 -3.12 5.62 -18.41
C TYR A 292 -4.04 4.73 -19.26
N ALA A 293 -4.68 3.73 -18.65
CA ALA A 293 -5.61 2.85 -19.34
C ALA A 293 -6.81 3.61 -19.91
N ALA A 294 -7.39 4.52 -19.12
CA ALA A 294 -8.50 5.35 -19.56
C ALA A 294 -8.10 6.25 -20.74
N GLU A 295 -6.97 6.94 -20.65
CA GLU A 295 -6.42 7.77 -21.74
C GLU A 295 -6.18 6.95 -23.01
N HIS A 296 -5.57 5.76 -22.87
CA HIS A 296 -5.29 4.85 -23.99
C HIS A 296 -6.58 4.44 -24.76
N PHE A 297 -7.68 4.24 -24.04
CA PHE A 297 -8.96 3.86 -24.64
C PHE A 297 -9.90 5.04 -24.97
N GLY A 298 -9.46 6.29 -24.76
CA GLY A 298 -10.31 7.47 -24.92
C GLY A 298 -11.53 7.45 -24.00
N LYS A 299 -11.35 6.98 -22.75
CA LYS A 299 -12.37 6.88 -21.71
C LYS A 299 -12.03 7.75 -20.50
N THR A 300 -13.00 7.89 -19.60
CA THR A 300 -12.79 8.53 -18.29
C THR A 300 -12.16 7.53 -17.31
N TRP A 301 -11.31 8.03 -16.41
CA TRP A 301 -10.73 7.21 -15.33
C TRP A 301 -11.73 6.93 -14.20
N ALA A 302 -12.71 7.82 -14.01
CA ALA A 302 -13.83 7.60 -13.12
C ALA A 302 -14.83 6.64 -13.76
N ALA A 303 -15.40 5.73 -12.96
CA ALA A 303 -16.38 4.79 -13.45
C ALA A 303 -17.62 5.49 -14.04
N PRO A 304 -18.24 4.92 -15.09
CA PRO A 304 -19.48 5.46 -15.63
C PRO A 304 -20.55 5.69 -14.56
N GLY A 305 -21.13 6.89 -14.55
CA GLY A 305 -22.14 7.30 -13.57
C GLY A 305 -21.60 7.89 -12.28
N LEU A 306 -20.27 7.89 -12.05
CA LEU A 306 -19.64 8.62 -10.95
C LEU A 306 -19.13 9.97 -11.43
N SER A 307 -19.28 10.99 -10.58
CA SER A 307 -18.52 12.23 -10.73
C SER A 307 -17.02 11.98 -10.50
N GLN A 308 -16.18 12.92 -10.94
CA GLN A 308 -14.73 12.84 -10.65
C GLN A 308 -14.45 12.85 -9.15
N ALA A 309 -15.19 13.62 -8.35
CA ALA A 309 -15.01 13.64 -6.90
C ALA A 309 -15.35 12.27 -6.27
N GLU A 310 -16.46 11.65 -6.68
CA GLU A 310 -16.84 10.31 -6.22
C GLU A 310 -15.84 9.25 -6.66
N GLY A 311 -15.36 9.31 -7.91
CA GLY A 311 -14.32 8.41 -8.40
C GLY A 311 -13.01 8.56 -7.62
N CYS A 312 -12.56 9.79 -7.35
CA CYS A 312 -11.36 10.07 -6.57
C CYS A 312 -11.47 9.51 -5.14
N LYS A 313 -12.62 9.75 -4.49
CA LYS A 313 -12.90 9.21 -3.16
C LYS A 313 -12.94 7.68 -3.20
N ALA A 314 -13.61 7.08 -4.18
CA ALA A 314 -13.70 5.64 -4.31
C ALA A 314 -12.33 4.96 -4.52
N ILE A 315 -11.44 5.54 -5.34
CA ILE A 315 -10.06 5.04 -5.48
C ILE A 315 -9.31 5.17 -4.15
N SER A 316 -9.49 6.28 -3.41
CA SER A 316 -8.86 6.50 -2.11
C SER A 316 -9.33 5.50 -1.06
N ASP A 317 -10.64 5.23 -1.00
CA ASP A 317 -11.27 4.25 -0.12
C ASP A 317 -10.78 2.83 -0.44
N LEU A 318 -10.78 2.44 -1.74
CA LEU A 318 -10.24 1.16 -2.19
C LEU A 318 -8.74 1.01 -1.87
N SER A 319 -7.98 2.08 -2.02
CA SER A 319 -6.57 2.09 -1.66
C SER A 319 -6.37 1.95 -0.15
N HIS A 320 -7.16 2.64 0.67
CA HIS A 320 -7.12 2.51 2.13
C HIS A 320 -7.46 1.09 2.56
N HIS A 321 -8.50 0.49 1.97
CA HIS A 321 -8.81 -0.91 2.13
C HIS A 321 -7.63 -1.82 1.78
N TYR A 322 -7.01 -1.64 0.61
CA TYR A 322 -5.85 -2.44 0.20
C TYR A 322 -4.66 -2.32 1.17
N PHE A 323 -4.42 -1.15 1.76
CA PHE A 323 -3.28 -0.94 2.66
C PHE A 323 -3.54 -1.29 4.12
N ARG A 324 -4.80 -1.46 4.55
CA ARG A 324 -5.18 -1.47 5.97
C ARG A 324 -6.11 -2.60 6.38
N ALA A 325 -6.82 -3.21 5.43
CA ALA A 325 -7.74 -4.30 5.72
C ALA A 325 -7.01 -5.56 6.20
N GLU A 326 -7.66 -6.30 7.08
CA GLU A 326 -7.22 -7.65 7.43
C GLU A 326 -7.25 -8.58 6.20
N GLY A 327 -6.28 -9.49 6.11
CA GLY A 327 -6.13 -10.40 4.96
C GLY A 327 -5.51 -9.77 3.72
N SER A 328 -5.34 -8.44 3.66
CA SER A 328 -4.60 -7.79 2.57
C SER A 328 -3.08 -8.00 2.68
N SER A 329 -2.39 -7.98 1.54
CA SER A 329 -0.94 -8.27 1.48
C SER A 329 -0.02 -7.16 2.03
N PRO A 330 -0.35 -5.85 1.95
CA PRO A 330 0.56 -4.82 2.45
C PRO A 330 0.79 -4.81 3.97
N PRO A 331 -0.24 -4.90 4.85
CA PRO A 331 -0.03 -5.00 6.29
C PRO A 331 0.86 -6.19 6.67
N GLN A 332 0.62 -7.37 6.08
CA GLN A 332 1.43 -8.57 6.35
C GLN A 332 2.90 -8.39 5.95
N SER A 333 3.12 -7.80 4.76
CA SER A 333 4.47 -7.54 4.25
C SER A 333 5.21 -6.48 5.09
N MET A 334 4.50 -5.43 5.53
CA MET A 334 5.06 -4.40 6.40
C MET A 334 5.36 -4.93 7.80
N ALA A 335 4.46 -5.72 8.40
CA ALA A 335 4.71 -6.34 9.70
C ALA A 335 5.93 -7.26 9.66
N THR A 336 6.03 -8.11 8.65
CA THR A 336 7.21 -8.99 8.45
C THR A 336 8.49 -8.17 8.35
N GLY A 337 8.47 -7.10 7.55
CA GLY A 337 9.64 -6.23 7.36
C GLY A 337 10.03 -5.44 8.62
N ILE A 338 9.06 -4.92 9.36
CA ILE A 338 9.30 -4.20 10.61
C ILE A 338 9.81 -5.17 11.69
N ASN A 339 9.19 -6.34 11.84
CA ASN A 339 9.64 -7.36 12.80
C ASN A 339 11.04 -7.87 12.48
N LYS A 340 11.42 -7.99 11.20
CA LYS A 340 12.81 -8.28 10.83
C LYS A 340 13.77 -7.22 11.39
N VAL A 341 13.49 -5.93 11.19
CA VAL A 341 14.33 -4.83 11.71
C VAL A 341 14.37 -4.84 13.24
N ARG A 342 13.24 -5.16 13.90
CA ARG A 342 13.15 -5.31 15.36
C ARG A 342 14.04 -6.44 15.87
N CYS A 343 13.97 -7.62 15.25
CA CYS A 343 14.81 -8.76 15.61
C CYS A 343 16.30 -8.46 15.40
N ASP A 344 16.66 -7.80 14.29
CA ASP A 344 18.03 -7.37 14.03
C ASP A 344 18.53 -6.35 15.10
N ALA A 345 17.61 -5.63 15.75
CA ALA A 345 17.87 -4.73 16.88
C ALA A 345 17.77 -5.41 18.27
N GLY A 346 17.60 -6.74 18.33
CA GLY A 346 17.49 -7.51 19.57
C GLY A 346 16.14 -7.38 20.28
N MET A 347 15.10 -6.94 19.58
CA MET A 347 13.73 -6.84 20.11
C MET A 347 12.87 -8.04 19.68
N GLU A 348 11.89 -8.38 20.50
CA GLU A 348 10.90 -9.42 20.17
C GLU A 348 9.97 -8.98 19.03
N GLU A 349 9.49 -9.97 18.28
CA GLU A 349 8.44 -9.77 17.29
C GLU A 349 7.17 -9.24 17.96
N LYS A 350 6.50 -8.32 17.28
CA LYS A 350 5.27 -7.72 17.76
C LYS A 350 4.15 -7.95 16.77
N HIS A 351 2.99 -8.34 17.29
CA HIS A 351 1.78 -8.56 16.52
C HIS A 351 0.68 -7.62 17.00
N VAL A 352 -0.01 -7.00 16.04
CA VAL A 352 -1.10 -6.04 16.26
C VAL A 352 -2.14 -6.23 15.16
N ASN A 353 -3.31 -5.58 15.31
CA ASN A 353 -4.34 -5.60 14.27
C ASN A 353 -3.82 -5.00 12.95
N ALA A 354 -4.38 -5.42 11.81
CA ALA A 354 -3.97 -4.93 10.50
C ALA A 354 -4.02 -3.39 10.38
N LEU A 355 -5.07 -2.78 10.94
CA LEU A 355 -5.23 -1.32 11.03
C LEU A 355 -4.15 -0.64 11.87
N ASP A 356 -3.47 -1.34 12.77
CA ASP A 356 -2.43 -0.75 13.62
C ASP A 356 -1.01 -0.93 13.06
N ILE A 357 -0.86 -1.62 11.93
CA ILE A 357 0.41 -1.72 11.19
C ILE A 357 0.58 -0.47 10.33
N PHE A 358 1.71 0.21 10.49
CA PHE A 358 2.01 1.46 9.78
C PHE A 358 2.36 1.20 8.31
N THR A 359 1.31 1.13 7.47
CA THR A 359 1.40 1.14 6.01
C THR A 359 1.26 2.58 5.52
N HIS A 360 0.04 3.13 5.47
CA HIS A 360 -0.25 4.54 5.17
C HIS A 360 -1.55 4.95 5.85
N SER A 361 -1.64 6.20 6.31
CA SER A 361 -2.90 6.78 6.80
C SER A 361 -3.84 7.14 5.66
N TYR A 362 -5.13 7.36 5.95
CA TYR A 362 -6.08 7.80 4.92
C TYR A 362 -5.65 9.11 4.24
N PRO A 363 -5.20 10.16 4.96
CA PRO A 363 -4.70 11.39 4.32
C PRO A 363 -3.48 11.19 3.42
N GLU A 364 -2.57 10.27 3.77
CA GLU A 364 -1.41 9.92 2.94
C GLU A 364 -1.83 9.26 1.63
N ILE A 365 -2.86 8.42 1.69
CA ILE A 365 -3.46 7.74 0.54
C ILE A 365 -4.21 8.72 -0.34
N TYR A 366 -5.09 9.53 0.25
CA TYR A 366 -5.91 10.50 -0.47
C TYR A 366 -5.03 11.48 -1.25
N ALA A 367 -3.94 12.00 -0.64
CA ALA A 367 -2.99 12.86 -1.33
C ALA A 367 -2.35 12.15 -2.54
N GLY A 368 -1.91 10.90 -2.39
CA GLY A 368 -1.35 10.10 -3.48
C GLY A 368 -2.33 9.91 -4.65
N VAL A 369 -3.62 9.74 -4.38
CA VAL A 369 -4.67 9.58 -5.39
C VAL A 369 -5.02 10.93 -6.04
N ALA A 370 -5.41 11.92 -5.24
CA ALA A 370 -5.94 13.19 -5.71
C ALA A 370 -4.91 14.01 -6.52
N LEU A 371 -3.66 14.10 -6.05
CA LEU A 371 -2.60 14.80 -6.78
C LEU A 371 -2.29 14.11 -8.11
N THR A 372 -2.30 12.78 -8.12
CA THR A 372 -2.11 12.00 -9.35
C THR A 372 -3.23 12.27 -10.35
N ILE A 373 -4.49 12.30 -9.92
CA ILE A 373 -5.63 12.62 -10.79
C ILE A 373 -5.50 14.04 -11.34
N ALA A 374 -5.10 15.00 -10.51
CA ALA A 374 -4.91 16.39 -10.90
C ALA A 374 -3.69 16.64 -11.81
N GLY A 375 -2.77 15.67 -11.91
CA GLY A 375 -1.49 15.87 -12.60
C GLY A 375 -0.56 16.83 -11.86
N ALA A 376 -0.77 17.03 -10.55
CA ALA A 376 0.04 17.91 -9.72
C ALA A 376 1.26 17.15 -9.16
N GLY A 377 2.39 17.85 -9.08
CA GLY A 377 3.61 17.30 -8.45
C GLY A 377 3.44 17.14 -6.93
N GLY A 378 4.14 16.18 -6.33
CA GLY A 378 4.15 16.00 -4.87
C GLY A 378 4.76 17.17 -4.09
N ASN A 379 5.44 18.08 -4.79
CA ASN A 379 6.02 19.31 -4.27
C ASN A 379 5.19 20.58 -4.60
N ASP A 380 4.02 20.43 -5.24
CA ASP A 380 3.08 21.54 -5.40
C ASP A 380 2.42 21.83 -4.04
N GLU A 381 2.88 22.89 -3.38
CA GLU A 381 2.43 23.24 -2.03
C GLU A 381 0.94 23.58 -1.99
N GLN A 382 0.41 24.28 -2.99
CA GLN A 382 -0.99 24.68 -3.00
C GLN A 382 -1.90 23.47 -3.23
N ALA A 383 -1.54 22.60 -4.17
CA ALA A 383 -2.28 21.37 -4.41
C ALA A 383 -2.21 20.45 -3.17
N MET A 384 -1.03 20.29 -2.57
CA MET A 384 -0.83 19.49 -1.36
C MET A 384 -1.64 20.03 -0.17
N TYR A 385 -1.71 21.37 -0.01
CA TYR A 385 -2.53 22.00 1.01
C TYR A 385 -4.01 21.66 0.81
N ASN A 386 -4.52 21.85 -0.42
CA ASN A 386 -5.92 21.60 -0.75
C ASN A 386 -6.33 20.14 -0.48
N VAL A 387 -5.51 19.17 -0.92
CA VAL A 387 -5.81 17.74 -0.67
C VAL A 387 -5.70 17.37 0.81
N THR A 388 -4.83 18.06 1.56
CA THR A 388 -4.71 17.87 3.01
C THR A 388 -5.96 18.37 3.74
N GLN A 389 -6.48 19.55 3.37
CA GLN A 389 -7.72 20.07 3.95
C GLN A 389 -8.92 19.18 3.61
N GLU A 390 -8.99 18.68 2.37
CA GLU A 390 -10.06 17.78 1.98
C GLU A 390 -10.00 16.44 2.71
N ALA A 391 -8.81 15.86 2.90
CA ALA A 391 -8.65 14.67 3.72
C ALA A 391 -9.06 14.91 5.18
N ALA A 392 -8.75 16.07 5.75
CA ALA A 392 -9.21 16.45 7.09
C ALA A 392 -10.73 16.51 7.17
N ARG A 393 -11.38 17.12 6.18
CA ARG A 393 -12.84 17.18 6.07
C ARG A 393 -13.47 15.78 6.02
N ILE A 394 -12.92 14.88 5.19
CA ILE A 394 -13.41 13.50 5.06
C ILE A 394 -13.27 12.73 6.38
N LEU A 395 -12.15 12.85 7.08
CA LEU A 395 -11.97 12.20 8.38
C LEU A 395 -12.99 12.73 9.39
N HIS A 396 -13.19 14.04 9.46
CA HIS A 396 -14.18 14.64 10.36
C HIS A 396 -15.61 14.19 10.05
N GLU A 397 -15.99 14.05 8.79
CA GLU A 397 -17.28 13.47 8.40
C GLU A 397 -17.43 12.00 8.82
N ALA A 398 -16.34 11.23 8.75
CA ALA A 398 -16.35 9.84 9.19
C ALA A 398 -16.51 9.72 10.71
N GLU A 399 -15.96 10.66 11.49
CA GLU A 399 -16.11 10.72 12.95
C GLU A 399 -17.52 11.06 13.40
N THR A 400 -18.23 11.90 12.65
CA THR A 400 -19.49 12.52 13.07
C THR A 400 -20.74 11.81 12.57
N LYS A 401 -20.65 11.07 11.46
CA LYS A 401 -21.72 10.17 11.02
C LYS A 401 -21.66 8.92 11.91
N ASP A 402 -22.77 8.39 12.38
CA ASP A 402 -22.82 7.09 13.08
C ASP A 402 -23.10 5.95 12.10
#